data_AF-A0A9E4EKN4-F1
#
_entry.id   AF-A0A9E4EKN4-F1
#
_cell.length_a   1.000
_cell.length_b   1.000
_cell.length_c   1.000
_cell.angle_alpha   90.00
_cell.angle_beta   90.00
_cell.angle_gamma   90.00
#
_symmetry.space_group_name_H-M   'P 1'
#
loop_
_entity.id
_entity.type
_entity.pdbx_description
1 polymer ?
#
loop_
_entity_poly.entity_id
_entity_poly.type
_entity_poly.pdbx_seq_one_letter_code
_entity_poly.pdbx_strand_id
1 'polypeptide(L)'
;MGSPAPIKDPTMPAPVLGPGQTYTTVTQKLSAIITSRTPLGWIAAMLIAGAILQLLMLSATWLLIKGTGIWGLNIPVGWGWAIINFVWWIGIGHAGTLISAILLLMRQQWRNSINRFAEAMTIFAVMCAGMFPLLHTGRPWVAAYWLLPYPNTMSVWPQFRSPLIWDVFAVGTYFTVSLIFWYLGLIPDFATLRDKAKHKISQIIYGVLSMGWRGSAKHWFNYEMAALLLAGVSTPLVLSVHSIVSLDFSVGLIPGWHATIFPPYFVAGAVYAGFAMVLTLGLPIRYFYGLHDYITDRHLNNMGKVMLATGLIVAYGYAMEQFFAWYSASPYEGYMMQNRTFGPYSGTYWSLILCNVAIPQLLWIKQVRLSPSGLFIISMFINVGMWLERFIIVVTSLHRDFMPSSWDMYHSTPWDWGLYAGTIGFFLFMMILFIRVMPVINIFEIRQLVANKSKHAETASADD
;
A
#
# COMPACT_ATOMS: atom_id res chain seq x y z
N MET A 1 13.44 -34.05 -32.77
CA MET A 1 14.66 -33.79 -31.99
C MET A 1 14.37 -32.64 -31.05
N GLY A 2 14.30 -32.91 -29.74
CA GLY A 2 13.98 -31.90 -28.74
C GLY A 2 15.12 -30.89 -28.64
N SER A 3 14.80 -29.60 -28.77
CA SER A 3 15.76 -28.53 -28.51
C SER A 3 16.23 -28.66 -27.05
N PRO A 4 17.55 -28.64 -26.77
CA PRO A 4 18.05 -28.78 -25.42
C PRO A 4 17.51 -27.64 -24.54
N ALA A 5 17.06 -27.99 -23.33
CA ALA A 5 16.62 -27.00 -22.36
C ALA A 5 17.74 -25.96 -22.16
N PRO A 6 17.44 -24.66 -22.20
CA PRO A 6 18.48 -23.64 -22.08
C PRO A 6 19.23 -23.83 -20.76
N ILE A 7 20.54 -23.96 -20.85
CA ILE A 7 21.46 -24.05 -19.72
C ILE A 7 21.20 -22.80 -18.87
N LYS A 8 20.66 -23.00 -17.65
CA LYS A 8 20.51 -21.91 -16.67
C LYS A 8 21.90 -21.45 -16.27
N ASP A 9 22.44 -20.45 -16.95
CA ASP A 9 23.59 -19.71 -16.45
C ASP A 9 23.24 -19.13 -15.07
N PRO A 10 23.90 -19.58 -13.99
CA PRO A 10 23.59 -19.14 -12.63
C PRO A 10 23.97 -17.67 -12.36
N THR A 11 24.72 -17.03 -13.27
CA THR A 11 25.14 -15.63 -13.17
C THR A 11 24.14 -14.66 -13.82
N MET A 12 23.35 -15.12 -14.78
CA MET A 12 22.33 -14.30 -15.44
C MET A 12 21.10 -14.10 -14.52
N PRO A 13 20.63 -12.86 -14.31
CA PRO A 13 19.42 -12.63 -13.52
C PRO A 13 18.23 -13.32 -14.18
N ALA A 14 17.41 -13.99 -13.36
CA ALA A 14 16.20 -14.68 -13.84
C ALA A 14 15.37 -13.76 -14.76
N PRO A 15 14.74 -14.31 -15.81
CA PRO A 15 14.03 -13.48 -16.78
C PRO A 15 12.81 -12.80 -16.13
N VAL A 16 12.46 -11.62 -16.63
CA VAL A 16 11.24 -10.88 -16.21
C VAL A 16 9.97 -11.58 -16.72
N LEU A 17 10.08 -12.34 -17.81
CA LEU A 17 8.97 -13.13 -18.34
C LEU A 17 9.43 -14.56 -18.59
N GLY A 18 8.60 -15.52 -18.19
CA GLY A 18 8.81 -16.95 -18.41
C GLY A 18 8.99 -17.31 -19.90
N PRO A 19 9.54 -18.48 -20.19
CA PRO A 19 9.77 -18.94 -21.56
C PRO A 19 8.44 -19.17 -22.32
N GLY A 20 8.48 -19.07 -23.65
CA GLY A 20 7.38 -19.50 -24.53
C GLY A 20 6.16 -18.57 -24.60
N GLN A 21 6.22 -17.35 -24.07
CA GLN A 21 5.10 -16.41 -24.09
C GLN A 21 5.03 -15.63 -25.41
N THR A 22 3.85 -15.61 -26.03
CA THR A 22 3.50 -14.81 -27.23
C THR A 22 2.41 -13.80 -26.90
N TYR A 23 2.11 -12.86 -27.80
CA TYR A 23 1.02 -11.90 -27.58
C TYR A 23 -0.34 -12.57 -27.31
N THR A 24 -0.61 -13.68 -28.01
CA THR A 24 -1.86 -14.43 -27.87
C THR A 24 -1.92 -15.19 -26.55
N THR A 25 -0.84 -15.86 -26.12
CA THR A 25 -0.82 -16.61 -24.85
C THR A 25 -0.99 -15.67 -23.65
N VAL A 26 -0.29 -14.53 -23.66
CA VAL A 26 -0.40 -13.49 -22.62
C VAL A 26 -1.84 -13.02 -22.49
N THR A 27 -2.43 -12.63 -23.63
CA THR A 27 -3.79 -12.12 -23.64
C THR A 27 -4.77 -13.18 -23.19
N GLN A 28 -4.66 -14.41 -23.68
CA GLN A 28 -5.56 -15.50 -23.34
C GLN A 28 -5.49 -15.82 -21.85
N LYS A 29 -4.28 -15.97 -21.28
CA LYS A 29 -4.09 -16.29 -19.87
C LYS A 29 -4.66 -15.20 -18.95
N LEU A 30 -4.32 -13.93 -19.21
CA LEU A 30 -4.77 -12.82 -18.34
C LEU A 30 -6.26 -12.53 -18.49
N SER A 31 -6.81 -12.53 -19.71
CA SER A 31 -8.26 -12.37 -19.92
C SER A 31 -9.08 -13.57 -19.44
N ALA A 32 -8.50 -14.77 -19.38
CA ALA A 32 -9.20 -15.96 -18.87
C ALA A 32 -9.58 -15.83 -17.40
N ILE A 33 -8.80 -15.11 -16.59
CA ILE A 33 -9.14 -14.85 -15.17
C ILE A 33 -10.52 -14.17 -15.05
N ILE A 34 -10.87 -13.32 -16.02
CA ILE A 34 -12.12 -12.54 -16.04
C ILE A 34 -13.20 -13.21 -16.90
N THR A 35 -12.83 -13.93 -17.95
CA THR A 35 -13.81 -14.48 -18.91
C THR A 35 -14.23 -15.91 -18.59
N SER A 36 -13.46 -16.64 -17.79
CA SER A 36 -13.79 -18.01 -17.37
C SER A 36 -14.87 -18.05 -16.28
N ARG A 37 -15.43 -19.24 -16.04
CA ARG A 37 -16.38 -19.44 -14.94
C ARG A 37 -15.70 -19.12 -13.61
N THR A 38 -16.41 -18.39 -12.76
CA THR A 38 -15.91 -18.01 -11.44
C THR A 38 -15.67 -19.27 -10.60
N PRO A 39 -14.46 -19.48 -10.06
CA PRO A 39 -14.17 -20.65 -9.24
C PRO A 39 -14.89 -20.53 -7.89
N LEU A 40 -15.28 -21.68 -7.33
CA LEU A 40 -15.94 -21.74 -6.02
C LEU A 40 -15.11 -21.10 -4.91
N GLY A 41 -13.78 -21.24 -4.96
CA GLY A 41 -12.87 -20.61 -4.02
C GLY A 41 -12.95 -19.07 -4.02
N TRP A 42 -13.19 -18.45 -5.18
CA TRP A 42 -13.41 -17.00 -5.25
C TRP A 42 -14.71 -16.60 -4.58
N ILE A 43 -15.79 -17.37 -4.79
CA ILE A 43 -17.10 -17.10 -4.17
C ILE A 43 -16.98 -17.24 -2.64
N ALA A 44 -16.34 -18.30 -2.16
CA ALA A 44 -16.11 -18.49 -0.73
C ALA A 44 -15.28 -17.34 -0.13
N ALA A 45 -14.19 -16.94 -0.78
CA ALA A 45 -13.36 -15.81 -0.34
C ALA A 45 -14.15 -14.49 -0.33
N MET A 46 -14.99 -14.26 -1.33
CA MET A 46 -15.85 -13.08 -1.42
C MET A 46 -16.91 -13.05 -0.32
N LEU A 47 -17.52 -14.20 0.00
CA LEU A 47 -18.48 -14.31 1.11
C LEU A 47 -17.81 -14.11 2.47
N ILE A 48 -16.61 -14.66 2.68
CA ILE A 48 -15.84 -14.47 3.92
C ILE A 48 -15.46 -12.98 4.06
N ALA A 49 -14.89 -12.37 3.02
CA ALA A 49 -14.54 -10.95 3.06
C ALA A 49 -15.79 -10.07 3.25
N GLY A 50 -16.90 -10.42 2.61
CA GLY A 50 -18.20 -9.77 2.78
C GLY A 50 -18.76 -9.90 4.20
N ALA A 51 -18.59 -11.05 4.85
CA ALA A 51 -18.99 -11.25 6.24
C ALA A 51 -18.15 -10.40 7.21
N ILE A 52 -16.83 -10.34 6.99
CA ILE A 52 -15.94 -9.48 7.78
C ILE A 52 -16.27 -7.99 7.54
N LEU A 53 -16.59 -7.60 6.30
CA LEU A 53 -17.05 -6.25 5.96
C LEU A 53 -18.30 -5.84 6.74
N GLN A 54 -19.18 -6.77 7.12
CA GLN A 54 -20.33 -6.41 7.96
C GLN A 54 -19.92 -5.92 9.35
N LEU A 55 -18.74 -6.31 9.86
CA LEU A 55 -18.20 -5.75 11.10
C LEU A 55 -17.88 -4.26 10.96
N LEU A 56 -17.42 -3.82 9.77
CA LEU A 56 -17.23 -2.39 9.48
C LEU A 56 -18.56 -1.65 9.56
N MET A 57 -19.58 -2.17 8.87
CA MET A 57 -20.91 -1.55 8.85
C MET A 57 -21.51 -1.47 10.25
N LEU A 58 -21.41 -2.55 11.03
CA LEU A 58 -21.88 -2.59 12.42
C LEU A 58 -21.12 -1.59 13.30
N SER A 59 -19.79 -1.65 13.28
CA SER A 59 -18.94 -0.83 14.15
C SER A 59 -19.06 0.65 13.81
N ALA A 60 -19.08 1.02 12.53
CA ALA A 60 -19.25 2.40 12.09
C ALA A 60 -20.66 2.92 12.41
N THR A 61 -21.70 2.11 12.21
CA THR A 61 -23.07 2.52 12.58
C THR A 61 -23.20 2.74 14.09
N TRP A 62 -22.66 1.83 14.90
CA TRP A 62 -22.69 1.95 16.35
C TRP A 62 -21.90 3.17 16.85
N LEU A 63 -20.74 3.44 16.25
CA LEU A 63 -19.94 4.64 16.49
C LEU A 63 -20.73 5.92 16.21
N LEU A 64 -21.45 5.99 15.09
CA LEU A 64 -22.24 7.17 14.74
C LEU A 64 -23.43 7.40 15.67
N ILE A 65 -24.00 6.32 16.24
CA ILE A 65 -25.14 6.41 17.18
C ILE A 65 -24.69 6.77 18.59
N LYS A 66 -23.61 6.17 19.09
CA LYS A 66 -23.15 6.32 20.48
C LYS A 66 -22.04 7.36 20.67
N GLY A 67 -21.32 7.71 19.61
CA GLY A 67 -20.18 8.61 19.65
C GLY A 67 -18.86 7.89 19.91
N THR A 68 -17.75 8.64 19.82
CA THR A 68 -16.37 8.12 19.90
C THR A 68 -15.98 7.53 21.25
N GLY A 69 -16.77 7.78 22.31
CA GLY A 69 -16.55 7.20 23.64
C GLY A 69 -16.80 5.69 23.73
N ILE A 70 -17.25 5.03 22.66
CA ILE A 70 -17.29 3.56 22.60
C ILE A 70 -15.90 2.93 22.43
N TRP A 71 -14.92 3.73 21.97
CA TRP A 71 -13.53 3.31 21.86
C TRP A 71 -12.81 3.45 23.19
N GLY A 72 -11.64 2.83 23.30
CA GLY A 72 -10.81 2.87 24.50
C GLY A 72 -10.10 4.20 24.75
N LEU A 73 -10.57 5.29 24.15
CA LEU A 73 -9.95 6.61 24.26
C LEU A 73 -10.11 7.15 25.68
N ASN A 74 -9.06 7.79 26.18
CA ASN A 74 -9.09 8.54 27.43
C ASN A 74 -8.29 9.84 27.28
N ILE A 75 -8.28 10.67 28.33
CA ILE A 75 -7.27 11.71 28.48
C ILE A 75 -6.26 11.13 29.46
N PRO A 76 -5.02 10.87 29.02
CA PRO A 76 -4.28 11.62 28.00
C PRO A 76 -4.29 11.02 26.57
N VAL A 77 -4.68 9.76 26.38
CA VAL A 77 -4.59 9.08 25.06
C VAL A 77 -5.83 9.36 24.20
N GLY A 78 -5.90 10.59 23.69
CA GLY A 78 -7.00 11.05 22.82
C GLY A 78 -6.97 10.45 21.41
N TRP A 79 -5.82 9.89 21.00
CA TRP A 79 -5.66 9.14 19.76
C TRP A 79 -5.21 7.71 20.04
N GLY A 80 -6.01 6.76 19.59
CA GLY A 80 -5.75 5.34 19.70
C GLY A 80 -5.78 4.66 18.34
N TRP A 81 -6.54 3.56 18.25
CA TRP A 81 -6.55 2.68 17.09
C TRP A 81 -6.97 3.36 15.79
N ALA A 82 -7.87 4.34 15.83
CA ALA A 82 -8.32 5.04 14.63
C ALA A 82 -7.16 5.72 13.88
N ILE A 83 -6.30 6.46 14.57
CA ILE A 83 -5.14 7.14 13.97
C ILE A 83 -4.03 6.15 13.62
N ILE A 84 -3.78 5.16 14.48
CA ILE A 84 -2.82 4.07 14.18
C ILE A 84 -3.17 3.41 12.85
N ASN A 85 -4.43 3.03 12.67
CA ASN A 85 -4.91 2.37 11.47
C ASN A 85 -4.95 3.29 10.26
N PHE A 86 -5.30 4.58 10.45
CA PHE A 86 -5.21 5.58 9.39
C PHE A 86 -3.80 5.65 8.79
N VAL A 87 -2.79 5.87 9.62
CA VAL A 87 -1.39 5.99 9.18
C VAL A 87 -0.89 4.67 8.58
N TRP A 88 -1.30 3.53 9.14
CA TRP A 88 -0.95 2.21 8.62
C TRP A 88 -1.54 1.95 7.23
N TRP A 89 -2.84 2.25 7.03
CA TRP A 89 -3.51 2.10 5.74
C TRP A 89 -2.96 3.05 4.67
N ILE A 90 -2.72 4.32 5.01
CA ILE A 90 -2.04 5.25 4.10
C ILE A 90 -0.64 4.73 3.74
N GLY A 91 0.11 4.27 4.75
CA GLY A 91 1.43 3.67 4.57
C GLY A 91 1.42 2.52 3.55
N ILE A 92 0.48 1.58 3.67
CA ILE A 92 0.29 0.49 2.71
C ILE A 92 0.01 1.04 1.31
N GLY A 93 -0.82 2.08 1.21
CA GLY A 93 -1.20 2.70 -0.05
C GLY A 93 0.00 3.17 -0.87
N HIS A 94 1.06 3.67 -0.24
CA HIS A 94 2.20 4.28 -0.93
C HIS A 94 3.01 3.35 -1.83
N ALA A 95 3.12 2.06 -1.50
CA ALA A 95 3.95 1.16 -2.31
C ALA A 95 3.41 0.96 -3.72
N GLY A 96 2.09 0.95 -3.93
CA GLY A 96 1.53 0.78 -5.26
C GLY A 96 1.90 1.91 -6.21
N THR A 97 1.74 3.14 -5.76
CA THR A 97 2.17 4.33 -6.50
C THR A 97 3.68 4.45 -6.66
N LEU A 98 4.47 3.96 -5.70
CA LEU A 98 5.92 3.89 -5.88
C LEU A 98 6.30 2.89 -6.98
N ILE A 99 5.69 1.70 -6.98
CA ILE A 99 5.91 0.66 -7.99
C ILE A 99 5.48 1.16 -9.37
N SER A 100 4.39 1.92 -9.48
CA SER A 100 3.88 2.38 -10.77
C SER A 100 4.53 3.67 -11.27
N ALA A 101 4.87 4.61 -10.40
CA ALA A 101 5.46 5.90 -10.78
C ALA A 101 6.99 5.91 -10.70
N ILE A 102 7.59 5.63 -9.54
CA ILE A 102 9.04 5.76 -9.34
C ILE A 102 9.79 4.73 -10.20
N LEU A 103 9.33 3.47 -10.22
CA LEU A 103 9.96 2.47 -11.08
C LEU A 103 9.75 2.75 -12.57
N LEU A 104 8.67 3.44 -12.96
CA LEU A 104 8.48 3.90 -14.34
C LEU A 104 9.52 4.97 -14.70
N LEU A 105 9.73 5.96 -13.83
CA LEU A 105 10.76 7.00 -14.03
C LEU A 105 12.17 6.40 -14.10
N MET A 106 12.45 5.38 -13.29
CA MET A 106 13.70 4.61 -13.33
C MET A 106 13.77 3.59 -14.48
N ARG A 107 12.75 3.55 -15.36
CA ARG A 107 12.62 2.66 -16.52
C ARG A 107 12.81 1.18 -16.18
N GLN A 108 12.37 0.76 -14.99
CA GLN A 108 12.51 -0.61 -14.51
C GLN A 108 11.41 -1.51 -15.07
N GLN A 109 11.77 -2.42 -15.98
CA GLN A 109 10.81 -3.27 -16.70
C GLN A 109 10.09 -4.33 -15.83
N TRP A 110 10.66 -4.71 -14.68
CA TRP A 110 10.04 -5.72 -13.79
C TRP A 110 8.79 -5.22 -13.07
N ARG A 111 8.51 -3.89 -13.10
CA ARG A 111 7.28 -3.36 -12.52
C ARG A 111 6.02 -3.81 -13.27
N ASN A 112 6.12 -4.09 -14.57
CA ASN A 112 4.97 -4.26 -15.48
C ASN A 112 4.07 -5.46 -15.10
N SER A 113 4.61 -6.44 -14.39
CA SER A 113 3.87 -7.61 -13.89
C SER A 113 3.18 -7.37 -12.54
N ILE A 114 3.45 -6.24 -11.88
CA ILE A 114 3.07 -5.97 -10.48
C ILE A 114 2.24 -4.69 -10.34
N ASN A 115 2.55 -3.67 -11.13
CA ASN A 115 1.99 -2.33 -11.00
C ASN A 115 0.47 -2.30 -10.88
N ARG A 116 -0.27 -3.08 -11.68
CA ARG A 116 -1.73 -2.98 -11.74
C ARG A 116 -2.43 -3.35 -10.44
N PHE A 117 -2.10 -4.50 -9.87
CA PHE A 117 -2.69 -4.90 -8.60
C PHE A 117 -2.13 -4.08 -7.44
N ALA A 118 -0.90 -3.56 -7.57
CA ALA A 118 -0.33 -2.65 -6.59
C ALA A 118 -1.03 -1.28 -6.60
N GLU A 119 -1.35 -0.72 -7.76
CA GLU A 119 -2.18 0.48 -7.92
C GLU A 119 -3.60 0.27 -7.38
N ALA A 120 -4.22 -0.87 -7.64
CA ALA A 120 -5.53 -1.22 -7.06
C ALA A 120 -5.46 -1.31 -5.53
N MET A 121 -4.40 -1.93 -4.99
CA MET A 121 -4.11 -1.96 -3.55
C MET A 121 -4.01 -0.54 -2.99
N THR A 122 -3.32 0.39 -3.68
CA THR A 122 -3.25 1.79 -3.27
C THR A 122 -4.63 2.40 -3.09
N ILE A 123 -5.48 2.30 -4.12
CA ILE A 123 -6.80 2.94 -4.12
C ILE A 123 -7.65 2.39 -2.96
N PHE A 124 -7.70 1.08 -2.79
CA PHE A 124 -8.51 0.48 -1.74
C PHE A 124 -7.95 0.73 -0.34
N ALA A 125 -6.63 0.76 -0.17
CA ALA A 125 -5.99 1.12 1.09
C ALA A 125 -6.28 2.59 1.45
N VAL A 126 -6.23 3.50 0.48
CA VAL A 126 -6.58 4.92 0.68
C VAL A 126 -8.07 5.09 1.00
N MET A 127 -8.96 4.29 0.40
CA MET A 127 -10.38 4.29 0.78
C MET A 127 -10.57 3.82 2.23
N CYS A 128 -9.84 2.80 2.69
CA CYS A 128 -9.87 2.38 4.09
C CYS A 128 -9.35 3.48 5.01
N ALA A 129 -8.21 4.07 4.66
CA ALA A 129 -7.62 5.17 5.42
C ALA A 129 -8.56 6.36 5.53
N GLY A 130 -9.15 6.82 4.42
CA GLY A 130 -10.01 7.99 4.35
C GLY A 130 -11.28 7.91 5.22
N MET A 131 -11.67 6.70 5.65
CA MET A 131 -12.75 6.53 6.61
C MET A 131 -12.37 7.06 8.00
N PHE A 132 -11.11 6.90 8.44
CA PHE A 132 -10.69 7.23 9.80
C PHE A 132 -10.68 8.74 10.09
N PRO A 133 -10.13 9.63 9.24
CA PRO A 133 -10.21 11.08 9.46
C PRO A 133 -11.64 11.60 9.61
N LEU A 134 -12.63 10.94 8.98
CA LEU A 134 -14.04 11.31 9.18
C LEU A 134 -14.60 10.69 10.47
N LEU A 135 -14.48 9.37 10.64
CA LEU A 135 -15.10 8.62 11.72
C LEU A 135 -14.49 8.91 13.10
N HIS A 136 -13.20 9.27 13.17
CA HIS A 136 -12.54 9.58 14.43
C HIS A 136 -13.00 10.90 15.06
N THR A 137 -13.68 11.75 14.30
CA THR A 137 -14.19 13.01 14.84
C THR A 137 -15.44 12.77 15.67
N GLY A 138 -15.61 13.53 16.76
CA GLY A 138 -16.83 13.44 17.57
C GLY A 138 -18.10 13.88 16.83
N ARG A 139 -17.97 14.61 15.70
CA ARG A 139 -19.08 15.09 14.87
C ARG A 139 -18.77 14.90 13.38
N PRO A 140 -18.82 13.66 12.86
CA PRO A 140 -18.44 13.36 11.48
C PRO A 140 -19.26 14.12 10.43
N TRP A 141 -20.54 14.37 10.69
CA TRP A 141 -21.42 15.11 9.78
C TRP A 141 -21.00 16.56 9.56
N VAL A 142 -20.27 17.16 10.50
CA VAL A 142 -19.71 18.52 10.36
C VAL A 142 -18.32 18.48 9.74
N ALA A 143 -17.49 17.54 10.20
CA ALA A 143 -16.14 17.35 9.68
C ALA A 143 -16.15 17.10 8.16
N ALA A 144 -17.16 16.40 7.65
CA ALA A 144 -17.31 16.10 6.23
C ALA A 144 -17.29 17.32 5.30
N TYR A 145 -17.67 18.51 5.77
CA TYR A 145 -17.73 19.71 4.92
C TYR A 145 -16.98 20.92 5.46
N TRP A 146 -16.86 21.12 6.78
CA TRP A 146 -16.12 22.27 7.34
C TRP A 146 -14.60 22.18 7.20
N LEU A 147 -14.06 20.99 6.90
CA LEU A 147 -12.64 20.84 6.60
C LEU A 147 -12.29 21.28 5.17
N LEU A 148 -13.29 21.51 4.31
CA LEU A 148 -13.09 21.96 2.94
C LEU A 148 -13.15 23.49 2.84
N PRO A 149 -12.30 24.12 1.99
CA PRO A 149 -12.31 25.56 1.79
C PRO A 149 -13.41 25.93 0.79
N TYR A 150 -14.62 26.19 1.29
CA TYR A 150 -15.72 26.67 0.46
C TYR A 150 -16.33 27.96 1.03
N PRO A 151 -16.82 28.88 0.18
CA PRO A 151 -17.52 30.06 0.64
C PRO A 151 -18.79 29.64 1.39
N ASN A 152 -18.90 30.04 2.66
CA ASN A 152 -20.10 29.81 3.46
C ASN A 152 -20.70 31.13 3.94
N THR A 153 -21.93 31.09 4.43
CA THR A 153 -22.66 32.26 4.93
C THR A 153 -22.02 32.93 6.14
N MET A 154 -21.12 32.23 6.84
CA MET A 154 -20.41 32.72 8.02
C MET A 154 -19.03 33.32 7.68
N SER A 155 -18.59 33.25 6.41
CA SER A 155 -17.24 33.65 5.97
C SER A 155 -16.10 33.00 6.78
N VAL A 156 -16.32 31.78 7.29
CA VAL A 156 -15.32 31.02 8.06
C VAL A 156 -14.56 30.06 7.16
N TRP A 157 -13.26 29.91 7.39
CA TRP A 157 -12.36 29.05 6.61
C TRP A 157 -11.63 28.04 7.50
N PRO A 158 -11.15 26.91 6.94
CA PRO A 158 -10.28 25.99 7.66
C PRO A 158 -8.97 26.65 8.15
N GLN A 159 -8.40 26.12 9.23
CA GLN A 159 -7.09 26.57 9.73
C GLN A 159 -5.94 25.91 8.97
N PHE A 160 -5.39 26.61 7.98
CA PHE A 160 -4.29 26.12 7.14
C PHE A 160 -2.93 25.95 7.84
N ARG A 161 -2.82 26.27 9.13
CA ARG A 161 -1.64 25.93 9.95
C ARG A 161 -1.70 24.54 10.57
N SER A 162 -2.88 23.91 10.58
CA SER A 162 -3.07 22.59 11.18
C SER A 162 -2.63 21.49 10.19
N PRO A 163 -1.70 20.61 10.58
CA PRO A 163 -1.33 19.44 9.78
C PRO A 163 -2.52 18.54 9.41
N LEU A 164 -3.51 18.41 10.30
CA LEU A 164 -4.76 17.68 10.03
C LEU A 164 -5.56 18.25 8.84
N ILE A 165 -5.47 19.54 8.56
CA ILE A 165 -6.08 20.13 7.36
C ILE A 165 -5.24 19.79 6.11
N TRP A 166 -3.92 19.77 6.23
CA TRP A 166 -3.06 19.33 5.13
C TRP A 166 -3.35 17.87 4.75
N ASP A 167 -3.65 17.03 5.73
CA ASP A 167 -4.08 15.64 5.54
C ASP A 167 -5.31 15.51 4.64
N VAL A 168 -6.33 16.36 4.82
CA VAL A 168 -7.54 16.36 3.97
C VAL A 168 -7.18 16.60 2.51
N PHE A 169 -6.29 17.56 2.23
CA PHE A 169 -5.82 17.81 0.87
C PHE A 169 -4.86 16.72 0.37
N ALA A 170 -3.95 16.24 1.21
CA ALA A 170 -2.98 15.22 0.86
C ALA A 170 -3.68 13.92 0.47
N VAL A 171 -4.55 13.39 1.33
CA VAL A 171 -5.29 12.16 1.07
C VAL A 171 -6.27 12.32 -0.09
N GLY A 172 -6.99 13.46 -0.17
CA GLY A 172 -7.93 13.73 -1.26
C GLY A 172 -7.26 13.84 -2.63
N THR A 173 -6.15 14.57 -2.72
CA THR A 173 -5.36 14.68 -3.97
C THR A 173 -4.69 13.36 -4.31
N TYR A 174 -4.15 12.65 -3.30
CA TYR A 174 -3.53 11.34 -3.49
C TYR A 174 -4.51 10.31 -4.04
N PHE A 175 -5.72 10.23 -3.48
CA PHE A 175 -6.78 9.36 -3.98
C PHE A 175 -7.13 9.70 -5.43
N THR A 176 -7.35 10.99 -5.72
CA THR A 176 -7.77 11.45 -7.04
C THR A 176 -6.71 11.17 -8.11
N VAL A 177 -5.45 11.52 -7.84
CA VAL A 177 -4.34 11.29 -8.78
C VAL A 177 -4.10 9.79 -8.97
N SER A 178 -4.13 9.00 -7.90
CA SER A 178 -3.97 7.54 -7.98
C SER A 178 -5.08 6.89 -8.80
N LEU A 179 -6.34 7.32 -8.61
CA LEU A 179 -7.49 6.83 -9.36
C LEU A 179 -7.37 7.17 -10.86
N ILE A 180 -7.01 8.40 -11.19
CA ILE A 180 -6.80 8.84 -12.58
C ILE A 180 -5.65 8.05 -13.22
N PHE A 181 -4.53 7.89 -12.51
CA PHE A 181 -3.36 7.20 -13.04
C PHE A 181 -3.62 5.72 -13.31
N TRP A 182 -4.24 5.03 -12.36
CA TRP A 182 -4.65 3.63 -12.50
C TRP A 182 -5.68 3.46 -13.63
N TYR A 183 -6.71 4.31 -13.67
CA TYR A 183 -7.74 4.27 -14.70
C TYR A 183 -7.18 4.53 -16.09
N LEU A 184 -6.28 5.52 -16.24
CA LEU A 184 -5.59 5.78 -17.50
C LEU A 184 -4.89 4.52 -18.00
N GLY A 185 -4.17 3.82 -17.11
CA GLY A 185 -3.54 2.55 -17.42
C GLY A 185 -4.54 1.49 -17.87
N LEU A 186 -5.76 1.47 -17.33
CA LEU A 186 -6.78 0.44 -17.63
C LEU A 186 -7.46 0.62 -18.99
N ILE A 187 -7.45 1.82 -19.58
CA ILE A 187 -8.16 2.12 -20.83
C ILE A 187 -7.82 1.13 -21.97
N PRO A 188 -6.54 0.83 -22.28
CA PRO A 188 -6.19 -0.12 -23.34
C PRO A 188 -6.57 -1.58 -22.98
N ASP A 189 -6.53 -1.92 -21.70
CA ASP A 189 -6.87 -3.24 -21.21
C ASP A 189 -8.40 -3.47 -21.27
N PHE A 190 -9.21 -2.47 -20.92
CA PHE A 190 -10.66 -2.51 -21.09
C PHE A 190 -11.06 -2.66 -22.56
N ALA A 191 -10.34 -2.03 -23.49
CA ALA A 191 -10.58 -2.25 -24.92
C ALA A 191 -10.34 -3.71 -25.31
N THR A 192 -9.27 -4.33 -24.78
CA THR A 192 -9.00 -5.76 -25.01
C THR A 192 -10.10 -6.65 -24.43
N LEU A 193 -10.65 -6.32 -23.26
CA LEU A 193 -11.74 -7.07 -22.64
C LEU A 193 -13.07 -6.87 -23.37
N ARG A 194 -13.38 -5.66 -23.84
CA ARG A 194 -14.52 -5.36 -24.70
C ARG A 194 -14.52 -6.25 -25.93
N ASP A 195 -13.38 -6.34 -26.63
CA ASP A 195 -13.27 -7.08 -27.89
C ASP A 195 -13.31 -8.62 -27.68
N LYS A 196 -13.02 -9.08 -26.44
CA LYS A 196 -13.13 -10.50 -26.06
C LYS A 196 -14.44 -10.89 -25.38
N ALA A 197 -15.23 -9.92 -24.93
CA ALA A 197 -16.46 -10.19 -24.19
C ALA A 197 -17.48 -10.90 -25.09
N LYS A 198 -17.99 -12.05 -24.64
CA LYS A 198 -19.04 -12.80 -25.35
C LYS A 198 -20.45 -12.27 -25.08
N HIS A 199 -20.65 -11.65 -23.91
CA HIS A 199 -21.95 -11.13 -23.50
C HIS A 199 -22.08 -9.65 -23.85
N LYS A 200 -23.23 -9.28 -24.45
CA LYS A 200 -23.52 -7.91 -24.89
C LYS A 200 -23.41 -6.88 -23.75
N ILE A 201 -23.88 -7.23 -22.55
CA ILE A 201 -23.79 -6.34 -21.38
C ILE A 201 -22.34 -6.07 -20.99
N SER A 202 -21.51 -7.12 -20.87
CA SER A 202 -20.08 -6.96 -20.57
C SER A 202 -19.35 -6.16 -21.65
N GLN A 203 -19.71 -6.37 -22.93
CA GLN A 203 -19.15 -5.62 -24.05
C GLN A 203 -19.52 -4.13 -23.98
N ILE A 204 -20.76 -3.79 -23.62
CA ILE A 204 -21.19 -2.39 -23.42
C ILE A 204 -20.43 -1.78 -22.24
N ILE A 205 -20.35 -2.46 -21.09
CA ILE A 205 -19.67 -1.95 -19.90
C ILE A 205 -18.18 -1.68 -20.20
N TYR A 206 -17.45 -2.66 -20.73
CA TYR A 206 -16.05 -2.46 -21.11
C TYR A 206 -15.88 -1.49 -22.29
N GLY A 207 -16.90 -1.37 -23.14
CA GLY A 207 -16.99 -0.35 -24.19
C GLY A 207 -17.01 1.07 -23.66
N VAL A 208 -17.86 1.33 -22.67
CA VAL A 208 -17.93 2.63 -21.99
C VAL A 208 -16.65 2.92 -21.22
N LEU A 209 -16.16 1.95 -20.43
CA LEU A 209 -14.92 2.09 -19.64
C LEU A 209 -13.65 2.26 -20.51
N SER A 210 -13.64 1.76 -21.74
CA SER A 210 -12.52 1.95 -22.66
C SER A 210 -12.52 3.31 -23.38
N MET A 211 -13.53 4.17 -23.16
CA MET A 211 -13.62 5.53 -23.73
C MET A 211 -13.33 5.60 -25.24
N GLY A 212 -13.79 4.58 -25.99
CA GLY A 212 -13.57 4.52 -27.44
C GLY A 212 -12.12 4.27 -27.85
N TRP A 213 -11.31 3.62 -27.01
CA TRP A 213 -9.93 3.27 -27.35
C TRP A 213 -9.87 2.32 -28.55
N ARG A 214 -9.09 2.72 -29.56
CA ARG A 214 -8.88 2.01 -30.85
C ARG A 214 -7.44 1.55 -31.07
N GLY A 215 -6.50 1.90 -30.18
CA GLY A 215 -5.08 1.60 -30.35
C GLY A 215 -4.39 2.36 -31.49
N SER A 216 -4.88 3.54 -31.88
CA SER A 216 -4.22 4.37 -32.90
C SER A 216 -2.85 4.89 -32.41
N ALA A 217 -1.92 5.17 -33.33
CA ALA A 217 -0.61 5.72 -32.98
C ALA A 217 -0.72 7.03 -32.17
N LYS A 218 -1.68 7.89 -32.50
CA LYS A 218 -1.96 9.14 -31.76
C LYS A 218 -2.43 8.86 -30.32
N HIS A 219 -3.23 7.82 -30.12
CA HIS A 219 -3.66 7.42 -28.77
C HIS A 219 -2.47 6.95 -27.94
N TRP A 220 -1.59 6.12 -28.51
CA TRP A 220 -0.39 5.63 -27.84
C TRP A 220 0.59 6.75 -27.48
N PHE A 221 0.87 7.65 -28.41
CA PHE A 221 1.74 8.80 -28.17
C PHE A 221 1.24 9.66 -27.00
N ASN A 222 -0.05 9.99 -26.99
CA ASN A 222 -0.66 10.77 -25.91
C ASN A 222 -0.69 10.00 -24.58
N TYR A 223 -0.96 8.69 -24.63
CA TYR A 223 -0.96 7.83 -23.45
C TYR A 223 0.41 7.76 -22.79
N GLU A 224 1.47 7.52 -23.56
CA GLU A 224 2.84 7.47 -23.03
C GLU A 224 3.25 8.79 -22.39
N MET A 225 2.93 9.92 -23.03
CA MET A 225 3.19 11.24 -22.47
C MET A 225 2.40 11.48 -21.18
N ALA A 226 1.10 11.19 -21.17
CA ALA A 226 0.26 11.35 -19.99
C ALA A 226 0.71 10.46 -18.82
N ALA A 227 1.09 9.20 -19.10
CA ALA A 227 1.60 8.28 -18.09
C ALA A 227 2.93 8.76 -17.49
N LEU A 228 3.85 9.29 -18.32
CA LEU A 228 5.11 9.87 -17.85
C LEU A 228 4.89 11.12 -16.99
N LEU A 229 3.99 12.02 -17.42
CA LEU A 229 3.64 13.21 -16.64
C LEU A 229 3.00 12.85 -15.31
N LEU A 230 2.03 11.93 -15.30
CA LEU A 230 1.39 11.46 -14.07
C LEU A 230 2.38 10.78 -13.13
N ALA A 231 3.33 9.99 -13.64
CA ALA A 231 4.40 9.43 -12.80
C ALA A 231 5.33 10.51 -12.23
N GLY A 232 5.65 11.53 -13.03
CA GLY A 232 6.41 12.70 -12.60
C GLY A 232 5.71 13.49 -11.48
N VAL A 233 4.38 13.65 -11.55
CA VAL A 233 3.57 14.33 -10.51
C VAL A 233 3.32 13.43 -9.30
N SER A 234 3.08 12.14 -9.52
CA SER A 234 2.78 11.17 -8.45
C SER A 234 3.99 10.91 -7.55
N THR A 235 5.21 11.01 -8.07
CA THR A 235 6.43 10.77 -7.29
C THR A 235 6.61 11.75 -6.11
N PRO A 236 6.64 13.09 -6.32
CA PRO A 236 6.68 14.04 -5.21
C PRO A 236 5.40 13.98 -4.36
N LEU A 237 4.25 13.66 -4.95
CA LEU A 237 3.00 13.49 -4.21
C LEU A 237 3.08 12.35 -3.20
N VAL A 238 3.63 11.19 -3.58
CA VAL A 238 3.80 10.04 -2.67
C VAL A 238 4.72 10.39 -1.51
N LEU A 239 5.82 11.09 -1.79
CA LEU A 239 6.75 11.53 -0.76
C LEU A 239 6.11 12.57 0.17
N SER A 240 5.34 13.52 -0.39
CA SER A 240 4.73 14.59 0.39
C SER A 240 3.56 14.12 1.24
N VAL A 241 2.69 13.24 0.74
CA VAL A 241 1.49 12.77 1.46
C VAL A 241 1.86 12.07 2.75
N HIS A 242 2.78 11.10 2.69
CA HIS A 242 3.19 10.38 3.90
C HIS A 242 4.06 11.24 4.83
N SER A 243 4.75 12.24 4.27
CA SER A 243 5.42 13.28 5.07
C SER A 243 4.41 14.17 5.80
N ILE A 244 3.31 14.56 5.16
CA ILE A 244 2.24 15.37 5.75
C ILE A 244 1.58 14.63 6.91
N VAL A 245 1.23 13.35 6.72
CA VAL A 245 0.73 12.49 7.80
C VAL A 245 1.74 12.36 8.94
N SER A 246 3.04 12.39 8.63
CA SER A 246 4.08 12.39 9.64
C SER A 246 4.19 13.72 10.41
N LEU A 247 3.87 14.84 9.75
CA LEU A 247 3.88 16.18 10.35
C LEU A 247 2.79 16.37 11.42
N ASP A 248 1.70 15.57 11.38
CA ASP A 248 0.72 15.51 12.47
C ASP A 248 1.38 15.21 13.83
N PHE A 249 2.45 14.40 13.81
CA PHE A 249 3.24 14.09 15.00
C PHE A 249 4.39 15.08 15.17
N SER A 250 5.21 15.31 14.13
CA SER A 250 6.41 16.16 14.24
C SER A 250 6.17 17.59 14.70
N VAL A 251 5.02 18.16 14.34
CA VAL A 251 4.64 19.52 14.76
C VAL A 251 4.14 19.53 16.21
N GLY A 252 3.70 18.39 16.74
CA GLY A 252 3.37 18.22 18.14
C GLY A 252 4.58 18.45 19.05
N LEU A 253 4.33 18.99 20.24
CA LEU A 253 5.36 19.27 21.24
C LEU A 253 5.68 18.08 22.14
N ILE A 254 4.93 16.97 21.99
CA ILE A 254 5.01 15.81 22.87
C ILE A 254 6.37 15.11 22.69
N PRO A 255 7.04 14.68 23.79
CA PRO A 255 8.28 13.92 23.70
C PRO A 255 8.10 12.63 22.89
N GLY A 256 9.01 12.39 21.95
CA GLY A 256 8.89 11.29 20.99
C GLY A 256 7.97 11.55 19.79
N TRP A 257 7.28 12.69 19.73
CA TRP A 257 6.62 13.17 18.51
C TRP A 257 7.41 14.30 17.87
N HIS A 258 7.95 15.21 18.68
CA HIS A 258 8.69 16.39 18.22
C HIS A 258 10.08 16.03 17.64
N ALA A 259 10.09 15.40 16.47
CA ALA A 259 11.29 14.92 15.80
C ALA A 259 11.30 15.33 14.32
N THR A 260 12.46 15.79 13.85
CA THR A 260 12.66 16.25 12.46
C THR A 260 12.95 15.12 11.48
N ILE A 261 13.31 13.93 11.97
CA ILE A 261 13.59 12.74 11.15
C ILE A 261 12.32 12.04 10.67
N PHE A 262 11.18 12.35 11.29
CA PHE A 262 9.91 11.67 11.07
C PHE A 262 9.43 11.68 9.62
N PRO A 263 9.39 12.79 8.86
CA PRO A 263 8.93 12.77 7.48
C PRO A 263 9.65 11.75 6.57
N PRO A 264 11.00 11.75 6.44
CA PRO A 264 11.69 10.75 5.61
C PRO A 264 11.61 9.34 6.22
N TYR A 265 11.62 9.20 7.55
CA TYR A 265 11.51 7.92 8.24
C TYR A 265 10.16 7.25 8.00
N PHE A 266 9.06 8.01 8.11
CA PHE A 266 7.71 7.54 7.85
C PHE A 266 7.57 7.12 6.40
N VAL A 267 8.11 7.90 5.45
CA VAL A 267 8.10 7.54 4.02
C VAL A 267 8.81 6.21 3.79
N ALA A 268 10.01 6.01 4.36
CA ALA A 268 10.71 4.73 4.27
C ALA A 268 9.89 3.56 4.84
N GLY A 269 9.24 3.78 6.00
CA GLY A 269 8.32 2.83 6.61
C GLY A 269 7.10 2.52 5.73
N ALA A 270 6.55 3.49 5.01
CA ALA A 270 5.44 3.28 4.08
C ALA A 270 5.84 2.39 2.90
N VAL A 271 7.01 2.64 2.32
CA VAL A 271 7.56 1.78 1.25
C VAL A 271 7.78 0.36 1.78
N TYR A 272 8.36 0.25 2.98
CA TYR A 272 8.65 -1.01 3.62
C TYR A 272 7.38 -1.85 3.87
N ALA A 273 6.37 -1.27 4.54
CA ALA A 273 5.08 -1.90 4.79
C ALA A 273 4.34 -2.25 3.50
N GLY A 274 4.32 -1.33 2.52
CA GLY A 274 3.57 -1.54 1.31
C GLY A 274 4.18 -2.63 0.40
N PHE A 275 5.51 -2.76 0.31
CA PHE A 275 6.11 -3.90 -0.40
C PHE A 275 5.82 -5.24 0.30
N ALA A 276 5.78 -5.24 1.64
CA ALA A 276 5.33 -6.41 2.39
C ALA A 276 3.88 -6.77 2.06
N MET A 277 2.98 -5.78 1.98
CA MET A 277 1.59 -6.01 1.58
C MET A 277 1.46 -6.50 0.13
N VAL A 278 2.23 -5.95 -0.81
CA VAL A 278 2.29 -6.40 -2.21
C VAL A 278 2.69 -7.88 -2.30
N LEU A 279 3.65 -8.33 -1.49
CA LEU A 279 4.03 -9.75 -1.41
C LEU A 279 2.93 -10.60 -0.76
N THR A 280 2.32 -10.10 0.32
CA THR A 280 1.22 -10.76 1.04
C THR A 280 0.05 -11.09 0.09
N LEU A 281 -0.27 -10.17 -0.83
CA LEU A 281 -1.35 -10.37 -1.81
C LEU A 281 -0.86 -11.08 -3.08
N GLY A 282 0.30 -10.66 -3.60
CA GLY A 282 0.85 -11.14 -4.86
C GLY A 282 1.24 -12.61 -4.84
N LEU A 283 1.70 -13.14 -3.70
CA LEU A 283 2.13 -14.54 -3.59
C LEU A 283 0.96 -15.54 -3.65
N PRO A 284 -0.14 -15.37 -2.88
CA PRO A 284 -1.36 -16.15 -3.07
C PRO A 284 -1.94 -16.02 -4.48
N ILE A 285 -2.01 -14.81 -5.03
CA ILE A 285 -2.51 -14.57 -6.40
C ILE A 285 -1.66 -15.34 -7.43
N ARG A 286 -0.33 -15.29 -7.29
CA ARG A 286 0.62 -16.02 -8.14
C ARG A 286 0.36 -17.52 -8.12
N TYR A 287 0.11 -18.08 -6.93
CA TYR A 287 -0.14 -19.51 -6.76
C TYR A 287 -1.51 -19.93 -7.32
N PHE A 288 -2.59 -19.31 -6.86
CA PHE A 288 -3.96 -19.72 -7.21
C PHE A 288 -4.32 -19.51 -8.69
N TYR A 289 -3.81 -18.45 -9.32
CA TYR A 289 -4.06 -18.18 -10.74
C TYR A 289 -2.96 -18.70 -11.67
N GLY A 290 -1.92 -19.33 -11.13
CA GLY A 290 -0.81 -19.88 -11.88
C GLY A 290 -0.08 -18.82 -12.71
N LEU A 291 0.34 -17.73 -12.08
CA LEU A 291 1.03 -16.59 -12.70
C LEU A 291 2.55 -16.64 -12.54
N HIS A 292 3.11 -17.84 -12.32
CA HIS A 292 4.55 -18.06 -12.11
C HIS A 292 5.43 -17.54 -13.25
N ASP A 293 4.92 -17.58 -14.49
CA ASP A 293 5.63 -17.07 -15.68
C ASP A 293 5.63 -15.54 -15.78
N TYR A 294 4.74 -14.85 -15.05
CA TYR A 294 4.62 -13.39 -15.08
C TYR A 294 5.27 -12.76 -13.85
N ILE A 295 5.05 -13.35 -12.68
CA ILE A 295 5.68 -12.99 -11.41
C ILE A 295 6.79 -14.00 -11.15
N THR A 296 7.93 -13.78 -11.82
CA THR A 296 9.11 -14.65 -11.75
C THR A 296 9.94 -14.42 -10.49
N ASP A 297 10.92 -15.28 -10.24
CA ASP A 297 11.84 -15.18 -9.09
C ASP A 297 12.65 -13.87 -9.07
N ARG A 298 12.83 -13.22 -10.24
CA ARG A 298 13.43 -11.88 -10.31
C ARG A 298 12.59 -10.83 -9.58
N HIS A 299 11.27 -10.91 -9.72
CA HIS A 299 10.35 -10.02 -9.03
C HIS A 299 10.46 -10.21 -7.51
N LEU A 300 10.44 -11.47 -7.05
CA LEU A 300 10.57 -11.82 -5.64
C LEU A 300 11.88 -11.33 -5.04
N ASN A 301 13.00 -11.59 -5.71
CA ASN A 301 14.31 -11.15 -5.26
C ASN A 301 14.45 -9.61 -5.24
N ASN A 302 13.90 -8.91 -6.24
CA ASN A 302 13.94 -7.45 -6.29
C ASN A 302 13.07 -6.83 -5.19
N MET A 303 11.84 -7.32 -4.99
CA MET A 303 10.98 -6.86 -3.90
C MET A 303 11.63 -7.12 -2.54
N GLY A 304 12.23 -8.29 -2.33
CA GLY A 304 12.97 -8.59 -1.10
C GLY A 304 14.16 -7.66 -0.86
N LYS A 305 14.88 -7.24 -1.91
CA LYS A 305 15.97 -6.25 -1.81
C LYS A 305 15.45 -4.85 -1.46
N VAL A 306 14.37 -4.40 -2.09
CA VAL A 306 13.77 -3.09 -1.78
C VAL A 306 13.24 -3.06 -0.35
N MET A 307 12.58 -4.14 0.08
CA MET A 307 12.10 -4.32 1.46
C MET A 307 13.25 -4.32 2.47
N LEU A 308 14.37 -5.00 2.16
CA LEU A 308 15.56 -4.95 3.01
C LEU A 308 16.17 -3.54 3.08
N ALA A 309 16.36 -2.88 1.94
CA ALA A 309 16.96 -1.54 1.90
C ALA A 309 16.14 -0.52 2.69
N THR A 310 14.80 -0.55 2.53
CA THR A 310 13.90 0.35 3.26
C THR A 310 13.78 -0.01 4.74
N GLY A 311 13.77 -1.31 5.08
CA GLY A 311 13.83 -1.77 6.47
C GLY A 311 15.09 -1.32 7.22
N LEU A 312 16.24 -1.22 6.53
CA LEU A 312 17.47 -0.66 7.12
C LEU A 312 17.35 0.85 7.40
N ILE A 313 16.65 1.60 6.55
CA ILE A 313 16.37 3.04 6.79
C ILE A 313 15.45 3.20 8.02
N VAL A 314 14.45 2.33 8.15
CA VAL A 314 13.56 2.30 9.33
C VAL A 314 14.34 1.94 10.59
N ALA A 315 15.21 0.92 10.53
CA ALA A 315 16.08 0.54 11.65
C ALA A 315 17.04 1.67 12.05
N TYR A 316 17.58 2.41 11.07
CA TYR A 316 18.35 3.62 11.31
C TYR A 316 17.52 4.68 12.03
N GLY A 317 16.24 4.86 11.66
CA GLY A 317 15.30 5.74 12.35
C GLY A 317 15.18 5.41 13.84
N TYR A 318 14.95 4.14 14.21
CA TYR A 318 14.91 3.71 15.61
C TYR A 318 16.21 3.97 16.36
N ALA A 319 17.35 3.66 15.72
CA ALA A 319 18.66 3.88 16.33
C ALA A 319 18.94 5.38 16.56
N MET A 320 18.54 6.23 15.62
CA MET A 320 18.66 7.68 15.76
C MET A 320 17.74 8.25 16.81
N GLU A 321 16.52 7.74 16.94
CA GLU A 321 15.60 8.16 18.01
C GLU A 321 16.20 7.87 19.40
N GLN A 322 16.75 6.66 19.60
CA GLN A 322 17.49 6.32 20.81
C GLN A 322 18.71 7.23 21.03
N PHE A 323 19.47 7.50 19.97
CA PHE A 323 20.65 8.36 20.04
C PHE A 323 20.28 9.80 20.42
N PHE A 324 19.29 10.40 19.77
CA PHE A 324 18.86 11.77 20.04
C PHE A 324 18.14 11.91 21.39
N ALA A 325 17.43 10.88 21.85
CA ALA A 325 16.89 10.85 23.21
C ALA A 325 17.99 10.97 24.26
N TRP A 326 19.12 10.28 24.06
CA TRP A 326 20.30 10.39 24.92
C TRP A 326 21.08 11.70 24.70
N TYR A 327 21.32 12.09 23.45
CA TYR A 327 22.15 13.24 23.08
C TYR A 327 21.50 14.58 23.43
N SER A 328 20.18 14.68 23.37
CA SER A 328 19.45 15.93 23.67
C SER A 328 19.58 16.39 25.12
N ALA A 329 20.00 15.49 26.03
CA ALA A 329 20.00 15.70 27.48
C ALA A 329 18.64 16.15 28.06
N SER A 330 17.55 15.99 27.31
CA SER A 330 16.20 16.27 27.79
C SER A 330 15.75 15.15 28.72
N PRO A 331 15.35 15.45 29.98
CA PRO A 331 14.88 14.42 30.89
C PRO A 331 13.61 13.72 30.37
N TYR A 332 12.78 14.43 29.59
CA TYR A 332 11.54 13.89 29.03
C TYR A 332 11.79 12.94 27.85
N GLU A 333 12.72 13.27 26.95
CA GLU A 333 13.08 12.38 25.82
C GLU A 333 13.84 11.14 26.32
N GLY A 334 14.74 11.31 27.31
CA GLY A 334 15.39 10.20 27.98
C GLY A 334 14.39 9.28 28.68
N TYR A 335 13.42 9.84 29.39
CA TYR A 335 12.34 9.07 30.03
C TYR A 335 11.42 8.39 29.00
N MET A 336 11.07 9.05 27.90
CA MET A 336 10.28 8.45 26.82
C MET A 336 10.92 7.14 26.33
N MET A 337 12.25 7.14 26.13
CA MET A 337 12.95 5.95 25.69
C MET A 337 13.03 4.85 26.76
N GLN A 338 13.19 5.22 28.04
CA GLN A 338 13.09 4.28 29.16
C GLN A 338 11.69 3.68 29.26
N ASN A 339 10.64 4.47 29.04
CA ASN A 339 9.26 4.02 29.04
C ASN A 339 8.98 3.04 27.90
N ARG A 340 9.53 3.28 26.70
CA ARG A 340 9.43 2.32 25.58
C ARG A 340 10.17 1.01 25.87
N THR A 341 11.35 1.06 26.48
CA THR A 341 12.21 -0.12 26.69
C THR A 341 11.84 -0.95 27.92
N PHE A 342 11.42 -0.31 29.02
CA PHE A 342 11.16 -0.94 30.31
C PHE A 342 9.78 -0.66 30.91
N GLY A 343 9.00 0.24 30.30
CA GLY A 343 7.68 0.61 30.78
C GLY A 343 6.59 -0.43 30.49
N PRO A 344 5.32 -0.08 30.75
CA PRO A 344 4.17 -0.99 30.62
C PRO A 344 3.99 -1.60 29.23
N TYR A 345 4.41 -0.88 28.17
CA TYR A 345 4.31 -1.33 26.78
C TYR A 345 5.66 -1.85 26.21
N SER A 346 6.62 -2.19 27.08
CA SER A 346 7.93 -2.71 26.66
C SER A 346 7.83 -3.97 25.80
N GLY A 347 6.92 -4.88 26.11
CA GLY A 347 6.66 -6.06 25.28
C GLY A 347 6.27 -5.71 23.84
N THR A 348 5.48 -4.64 23.66
CA THR A 348 5.08 -4.11 22.34
C THR A 348 6.29 -3.53 21.60
N TYR A 349 7.15 -2.78 22.30
CA TYR A 349 8.37 -2.20 21.72
C TYR A 349 9.38 -3.27 21.28
N TRP A 350 9.64 -4.27 22.12
CA TRP A 350 10.54 -5.36 21.75
C TRP A 350 9.98 -6.25 20.64
N SER A 351 8.66 -6.43 20.60
CA SER A 351 7.98 -7.09 19.46
C SER A 351 8.14 -6.30 18.17
N LEU A 352 8.05 -4.96 18.23
CA LEU A 352 8.35 -4.08 17.11
C LEU A 352 9.78 -4.28 16.59
N ILE A 353 10.79 -4.22 17.47
CA ILE A 353 12.20 -4.41 17.09
C ILE A 353 12.43 -5.81 16.48
N LEU A 354 11.82 -6.84 17.05
CA LEU A 354 11.87 -8.20 16.50
C LEU A 354 11.31 -8.26 15.07
N CYS A 355 10.13 -7.68 14.85
CA CYS A 355 9.41 -7.76 13.57
C CYS A 355 10.04 -6.89 12.47
N ASN A 356 10.47 -5.67 12.79
CA ASN A 356 10.94 -4.70 11.80
C ASN A 356 12.46 -4.67 11.64
N VAL A 357 13.23 -5.11 12.64
CA VAL A 357 14.69 -5.07 12.58
C VAL A 357 15.27 -6.47 12.47
N ALA A 358 14.96 -7.38 13.40
CA ALA A 358 15.65 -8.66 13.52
C ALA A 358 15.23 -9.68 12.44
N ILE A 359 13.94 -10.01 12.33
CA ILE A 359 13.41 -10.97 11.35
C ILE A 359 13.76 -10.58 9.89
N PRO A 360 13.64 -9.31 9.48
CA PRO A 360 13.94 -8.88 8.12
C PRO A 360 15.42 -8.99 7.74
N GLN A 361 16.36 -9.13 8.69
CA GLN A 361 17.76 -9.39 8.34
C GLN A 361 17.94 -10.74 7.63
N LEU A 362 17.00 -11.68 7.77
CA LEU A 362 16.99 -12.94 7.01
C LEU A 362 16.91 -12.68 5.49
N LEU A 363 16.41 -11.50 5.07
CA LEU A 363 16.39 -11.09 3.67
C LEU A 363 17.79 -10.85 3.10
N TRP A 364 18.88 -10.81 3.87
CA TRP A 364 20.24 -10.83 3.32
C TRP A 364 20.54 -12.15 2.60
N ILE A 365 19.94 -13.25 3.06
CA ILE A 365 20.14 -14.59 2.53
C ILE A 365 19.35 -14.74 1.23
N LYS A 366 20.05 -14.93 0.10
CA LYS A 366 19.42 -15.05 -1.24
C LYS A 366 18.40 -16.20 -1.30
N GLN A 367 18.64 -17.30 -0.60
CA GLN A 367 17.71 -18.44 -0.54
C GLN A 367 16.36 -18.06 0.08
N VAL A 368 16.37 -17.23 1.13
CA VAL A 368 15.14 -16.73 1.77
C VAL A 368 14.39 -15.80 0.81
N ARG A 369 15.09 -14.88 0.13
CA ARG A 369 14.46 -13.99 -0.86
C ARG A 369 13.89 -14.68 -2.10
N LEU A 370 14.37 -15.89 -2.40
CA LEU A 370 13.86 -16.70 -3.52
C LEU A 370 12.79 -17.69 -3.08
N SER A 371 12.57 -17.86 -1.78
CA SER A 371 11.53 -18.72 -1.23
C SER A 371 10.20 -17.96 -1.12
N PRO A 372 9.14 -18.35 -1.86
CA PRO A 372 7.83 -17.71 -1.76
C PRO A 372 7.25 -17.77 -0.34
N SER A 373 7.39 -18.91 0.36
CA SER A 373 6.90 -19.05 1.72
C SER A 373 7.71 -18.22 2.72
N GLY A 374 9.03 -18.17 2.55
CA GLY A 374 9.91 -17.34 3.37
C GLY A 374 9.57 -15.85 3.27
N LEU A 375 9.38 -15.36 2.04
CA LEU A 375 8.93 -13.98 1.81
C LEU A 375 7.54 -13.72 2.39
N PHE A 376 6.58 -14.63 2.22
CA PHE A 376 5.23 -14.47 2.76
C PHE A 376 5.24 -14.32 4.29
N ILE A 377 5.98 -15.19 4.99
CA ILE A 377 6.10 -15.14 6.46
C ILE A 377 6.75 -13.83 6.91
N ILE A 378 7.87 -13.45 6.28
CA ILE A 378 8.56 -12.18 6.63
C ILE A 378 7.64 -10.99 6.37
N SER A 379 6.91 -10.96 5.25
CA SER A 379 5.96 -9.89 4.95
C SER A 379 4.84 -9.78 5.98
N MET A 380 4.34 -10.89 6.52
CA MET A 380 3.36 -10.86 7.62
C MET A 380 3.94 -10.25 8.90
N PHE A 381 5.17 -10.62 9.28
CA PHE A 381 5.85 -9.98 10.41
C PHE A 381 6.03 -8.48 10.20
N ILE A 382 6.40 -8.04 8.99
CA ILE A 382 6.56 -6.61 8.67
C ILE A 382 5.23 -5.87 8.76
N ASN A 383 4.14 -6.42 8.24
CA ASN A 383 2.82 -5.79 8.32
C ASN A 383 2.39 -5.56 9.78
N VAL A 384 2.62 -6.56 10.64
CA VAL A 384 2.36 -6.46 12.08
C VAL A 384 3.33 -5.49 12.75
N GLY A 385 4.63 -5.59 12.47
CA GLY A 385 5.66 -4.72 13.03
C GLY A 385 5.43 -3.25 12.70
N MET A 386 5.06 -2.94 11.46
CA MET A 386 4.72 -1.57 11.06
C MET A 386 3.43 -1.06 11.69
N TRP A 387 2.49 -1.94 12.04
CA TRP A 387 1.34 -1.54 12.86
C TRP A 387 1.77 -1.25 14.32
N LEU A 388 2.59 -2.12 14.90
CA LEU A 388 3.17 -1.92 16.24
C LEU A 388 3.99 -0.63 16.32
N GLU A 389 4.70 -0.27 15.25
CA GLU A 389 5.43 0.99 15.15
C GLU A 389 4.51 2.19 15.38
N ARG A 390 3.39 2.25 14.66
CA ARG A 390 2.41 3.33 14.81
C ARG A 390 1.76 3.31 16.18
N PHE A 391 1.49 2.13 16.73
CA PHE A 391 1.03 2.00 18.11
C PHE A 391 2.03 2.58 19.11
N ILE A 392 3.32 2.25 18.97
CA ILE A 392 4.38 2.77 19.85
C ILE A 392 4.46 4.29 19.73
N ILE A 393 4.56 4.83 18.51
CA ILE A 393 4.67 6.28 18.31
C ILE A 393 3.46 6.99 18.93
N VAL A 394 2.24 6.54 18.67
CA VAL A 394 1.02 7.23 19.15
C VAL A 394 0.81 7.01 20.65
N VAL A 395 0.65 5.76 21.09
CA VAL A 395 0.20 5.46 22.46
C VAL A 395 1.30 5.65 23.48
N THR A 396 2.54 5.20 23.20
CA THR A 396 3.61 5.26 24.21
C THR A 396 4.11 6.69 24.48
N SER A 397 3.93 7.60 23.53
CA SER A 397 4.23 9.02 23.71
C SER A 397 3.07 9.80 24.36
N LEU A 398 1.82 9.35 24.24
CA LEU A 398 0.66 10.02 24.85
C LEU A 398 0.34 9.55 26.27
N HIS A 399 0.49 8.26 26.56
CA HIS A 399 0.05 7.70 27.84
C HIS A 399 0.94 8.14 29.01
N ARG A 400 2.18 8.55 28.72
CA ARG A 400 3.14 9.14 29.66
C ARG A 400 3.90 10.27 29.00
N ASP A 401 3.48 11.49 29.28
CA ASP A 401 4.05 12.73 28.75
C ASP A 401 4.73 13.56 29.87
N PHE A 402 4.66 14.89 29.78
CA PHE A 402 5.32 15.81 30.69
C PHE A 402 4.88 15.70 32.16
N MET A 403 3.60 15.43 32.43
CA MET A 403 3.04 15.53 33.78
C MET A 403 2.65 14.14 34.32
N PRO A 404 3.27 13.68 35.42
CA PRO A 404 2.92 12.38 36.00
C PRO A 404 1.46 12.25 36.43
N SER A 405 0.79 13.36 36.75
CA SER A 405 -0.62 13.37 37.15
C SER A 405 -1.60 13.07 36.01
N SER A 406 -1.18 13.26 34.75
CA SER A 406 -1.98 12.91 33.57
C SER A 406 -1.71 11.51 33.03
N TRP A 407 -0.78 10.75 33.63
CA TRP A 407 -0.44 9.43 33.12
C TRP A 407 -1.57 8.44 33.32
N ASP A 408 -1.94 7.73 32.25
CA ASP A 408 -2.94 6.67 32.28
C ASP A 408 -2.58 5.57 31.29
N MET A 409 -3.31 4.46 31.32
CA MET A 409 -3.13 3.34 30.40
C MET A 409 -4.20 3.36 29.31
N TYR A 410 -3.83 2.92 28.11
CA TYR A 410 -4.77 2.77 26.99
C TYR A 410 -5.08 1.29 26.75
N HIS A 411 -6.37 0.95 26.75
CA HIS A 411 -6.84 -0.39 26.46
C HIS A 411 -7.87 -0.34 25.34
N SER A 412 -7.61 -1.05 24.25
CA SER A 412 -8.55 -1.16 23.13
C SER A 412 -9.85 -1.83 23.55
N THR A 413 -10.96 -1.36 23.02
CA THR A 413 -12.27 -1.97 23.16
C THR A 413 -12.57 -2.94 22.01
N PRO A 414 -13.62 -3.78 22.12
CA PRO A 414 -14.07 -4.59 21.00
C PRO A 414 -14.42 -3.78 19.74
N TRP A 415 -14.82 -2.52 19.89
CA TRP A 415 -15.18 -1.64 18.77
C TRP A 415 -13.96 -1.10 18.02
N ASP A 416 -12.82 -0.91 18.71
CA ASP A 416 -11.53 -0.61 18.09
C ASP A 416 -11.11 -1.75 17.16
N TRP A 417 -11.19 -2.98 17.66
CA TRP A 417 -10.90 -4.21 16.90
C TRP A 417 -11.92 -4.46 15.79
N GLY A 418 -13.22 -4.25 16.06
CA GLY A 418 -14.30 -4.45 15.09
C GLY A 418 -14.15 -3.53 13.89
N LEU A 419 -13.82 -2.26 14.11
CA LEU A 419 -13.57 -1.31 13.03
C LEU A 419 -12.31 -1.67 12.24
N TYR A 420 -11.21 -2.01 12.92
CA TYR A 420 -9.98 -2.44 12.27
C TYR A 420 -10.18 -3.69 11.39
N ALA A 421 -10.71 -4.77 11.96
CA ALA A 421 -11.02 -6.00 11.25
C ALA A 421 -12.01 -5.75 10.10
N GLY A 422 -13.00 -4.89 10.33
CA GLY A 422 -13.94 -4.45 9.30
C GLY A 422 -13.26 -3.77 8.11
N THR A 423 -12.29 -2.88 8.34
CA THR A 423 -11.52 -2.25 7.24
C THR A 423 -10.67 -3.26 6.46
N ILE A 424 -10.11 -4.28 7.13
CA ILE A 424 -9.44 -5.40 6.44
C ILE A 424 -10.45 -6.17 5.58
N GLY A 425 -11.66 -6.42 6.09
CA GLY A 425 -12.75 -7.04 5.33
C GLY A 425 -13.11 -6.24 4.07
N PHE A 426 -13.27 -4.92 4.21
CA PHE A 426 -13.52 -4.02 3.07
C PHE A 426 -12.40 -4.07 2.04
N PHE A 427 -11.14 -3.97 2.48
CA PHE A 427 -9.98 -4.05 1.62
C PHE A 427 -9.93 -5.37 0.83
N LEU A 428 -10.08 -6.50 1.53
CA LEU A 428 -10.08 -7.82 0.91
C LEU A 428 -11.27 -8.00 -0.05
N PHE A 429 -12.46 -7.53 0.33
CA PHE A 429 -13.65 -7.56 -0.52
C PHE A 429 -13.40 -6.83 -1.84
N MET A 430 -12.84 -5.62 -1.78
CA MET A 430 -12.52 -4.82 -2.96
C MET A 430 -11.40 -5.44 -3.80
N MET A 431 -10.35 -5.99 -3.17
CA MET A 431 -9.27 -6.69 -3.88
C MET A 431 -9.77 -7.96 -4.60
N ILE A 432 -10.59 -8.77 -3.94
CA ILE A 432 -11.17 -9.99 -4.52
C ILE A 432 -12.12 -9.64 -5.67
N LEU A 433 -12.94 -8.60 -5.50
CA LEU A 433 -13.80 -8.08 -6.57
C LEU A 433 -12.97 -7.60 -7.77
N PHE A 434 -11.92 -6.82 -7.52
CA PHE A 434 -11.00 -6.32 -8.54
C PHE A 434 -10.41 -7.46 -9.38
N ILE A 435 -9.91 -8.53 -8.75
CA ILE A 435 -9.31 -9.68 -9.45
C ILE A 435 -10.25 -10.29 -10.48
N ARG A 436 -11.57 -10.23 -10.25
CA ARG A 436 -12.58 -10.84 -11.13
C ARG A 436 -13.16 -9.88 -12.15
N VAL A 437 -13.16 -8.58 -11.89
CA VAL A 437 -13.79 -7.57 -12.77
C VAL A 437 -12.78 -6.92 -13.71
N MET A 438 -11.51 -6.85 -13.31
CA MET A 438 -10.46 -6.12 -14.00
C MET A 438 -9.18 -6.97 -14.12
N PRO A 439 -8.28 -6.68 -15.08
CA PRO A 439 -7.07 -7.46 -15.26
C PRO A 439 -6.09 -7.17 -14.13
N VAL A 440 -5.57 -8.23 -13.50
CA VAL A 440 -4.63 -8.17 -12.37
C VAL A 440 -3.23 -7.72 -12.83
N ILE A 441 -2.89 -7.96 -14.11
CA ILE A 441 -1.62 -7.60 -14.74
C ILE A 441 -1.93 -6.84 -16.03
N ASN A 442 -1.12 -5.82 -16.33
CA ASN A 442 -1.25 -5.01 -17.55
C ASN A 442 -1.01 -5.82 -18.81
N ILE A 443 -2.06 -6.06 -19.60
CA ILE A 443 -1.97 -6.94 -20.76
C ILE A 443 -1.08 -6.28 -21.81
N PHE A 444 -1.28 -4.98 -22.08
CA PHE A 444 -0.52 -4.28 -23.12
C PHE A 444 0.96 -4.10 -22.75
N GLU A 445 1.31 -3.81 -21.49
CA GLU A 445 2.72 -3.67 -21.08
C GLU A 445 3.47 -5.00 -21.15
N ILE A 446 2.82 -6.12 -20.77
CA ILE A 446 3.43 -7.44 -20.94
C ILE A 446 3.58 -7.79 -22.41
N ARG A 447 2.64 -7.43 -23.29
CA ARG A 447 2.83 -7.58 -24.75
C ARG A 447 4.04 -6.77 -25.22
N GLN A 448 4.22 -5.54 -24.74
CA GLN A 448 5.40 -4.73 -25.10
C GLN A 448 6.71 -5.40 -24.65
N LEU A 449 6.72 -6.05 -23.48
CA LEU A 449 7.89 -6.84 -23.04
C LEU A 449 8.18 -8.05 -23.95
N VAL A 450 7.14 -8.76 -24.41
CA VAL A 450 7.29 -9.84 -25.40
C VAL A 450 7.92 -9.29 -26.70
N ALA A 451 7.43 -8.15 -27.18
CA ALA A 451 7.94 -7.49 -28.40
C ALA A 451 9.41 -7.09 -28.28
N ASN A 452 9.79 -6.53 -27.14
CA ASN A 452 11.17 -6.12 -26.90
C ASN A 452 12.11 -7.32 -26.84
N LYS A 453 11.66 -8.43 -26.24
CA LYS A 453 12.43 -9.67 -26.15
C LYS A 453 12.63 -10.33 -27.52
N SER A 454 11.61 -10.34 -28.38
CA SER A 454 11.74 -10.89 -29.74
C SER A 454 12.72 -10.07 -30.58
N LYS A 455 12.64 -8.73 -30.52
CA LYS A 455 13.58 -7.85 -31.22
C LYS A 455 15.03 -8.05 -30.78
N HIS A 456 15.28 -8.22 -29.48
CA HIS A 456 16.64 -8.49 -28.97
C HIS A 456 17.17 -9.86 -29.41
N ALA A 457 16.29 -10.86 -29.52
CA ALA A 457 16.67 -12.18 -30.02
C ALA A 457 17.01 -12.12 -31.52
N GLU A 458 16.23 -11.37 -32.31
CA GLU A 458 16.48 -11.15 -33.75
C GLU A 458 17.80 -10.41 -34.00
N THR A 459 18.10 -9.35 -33.23
CA THR A 459 19.38 -8.64 -33.35
C THR A 459 20.57 -9.51 -32.92
N ALA A 460 20.45 -10.27 -31.83
CA ALA A 460 21.51 -11.17 -31.38
C ALA A 460 21.81 -12.28 -32.41
N SER A 461 20.78 -12.79 -33.10
CA SER A 461 20.95 -13.78 -34.18
C SER A 461 21.44 -13.18 -35.51
N ALA A 462 21.48 -11.85 -35.64
CA ALA A 462 21.99 -11.17 -36.83
C ALA A 462 23.45 -10.72 -36.66
N ASP A 463 23.95 -10.68 -35.42
CA ASP A 463 25.34 -10.37 -35.07
C ASP A 463 26.21 -11.65 -34.93
N ASP A 464 25.58 -12.84 -34.90
CA ASP A 464 26.18 -14.18 -35.01
C ASP A 464 26.10 -14.71 -36.45
#